data_AF-A0A2H1FGE0-F1
#
_entry.id   AF-A0A2H1FGE0-F1
#
_cell.length_a   1.000
_cell.length_b   1.000
_cell.length_c   1.000
_cell.angle_alpha   90.00
_cell.angle_beta   90.00
_cell.angle_gamma   90.00
#
_symmetry.space_group_name_H-M   'P 1'
#
loop_
_entity.id
_entity.type
_entity.pdbx_description
1 polymer ?
#
loop_
_entity_poly.entity_id
_entity_poly.type
_entity_poly.pdbx_seq_one_letter_code
_entity_poly.pdbx_strand_id
1 'polypeptide(L)'
;MRENLEKEEYIISSLPQIWGIALGLSGFFHKNKEGILVLTNKNVIFVPRYIWITTKEKEQYFAGDKASIGKIANYNESDLDEDLIENPKSWIISLDCITDVRSITTRKVDFLRITFTEKGKEKKYDFGITKTVTNYPYRQPLVFRNLDWSLWIGLIASKLKKP
;
A
#
# COMPACT_ATOMS: atom_id res chain seq x y z
N MET A 1 -7.27 23.37 5.91
CA MET A 1 -7.27 23.16 4.44
C MET A 1 -6.44 21.93 4.19
N ARG A 2 -6.81 21.04 3.25
CA ARG A 2 -5.93 19.93 2.87
C ARG A 2 -4.74 20.49 2.10
N GLU A 3 -3.52 20.06 2.42
CA GLU A 3 -2.29 20.60 1.83
C GLU A 3 -1.64 19.65 0.81
N ASN A 4 -1.77 18.34 1.00
CA ASN A 4 -1.10 17.32 0.19
C ASN A 4 -2.05 16.56 -0.74
N LEU A 5 -3.33 16.49 -0.39
CA LEU A 5 -4.37 15.90 -1.23
C LEU A 5 -5.10 16.98 -2.02
N GLU A 6 -5.39 16.68 -3.30
CA GLU A 6 -6.23 17.57 -4.09
C GLU A 6 -7.66 17.62 -3.54
N LYS A 7 -8.37 18.73 -3.78
CA LYS A 7 -9.73 18.94 -3.23
C LYS A 7 -10.74 17.87 -3.67
N GLU A 8 -10.54 17.29 -4.84
CA GLU A 8 -11.38 16.23 -5.43
C GLU A 8 -10.83 14.82 -5.15
N GLU A 9 -9.72 14.72 -4.42
CA GLU A 9 -9.12 13.45 -4.06
C GLU A 9 -9.86 12.83 -2.87
N TYR A 10 -10.30 11.57 -3.04
CA TYR A 10 -11.02 10.81 -2.04
C TYR A 10 -10.50 9.37 -1.96
N ILE A 11 -10.58 8.80 -0.76
CA ILE A 11 -10.15 7.43 -0.50
C ILE A 11 -11.17 6.48 -1.14
N ILE A 12 -10.68 5.51 -1.91
CA ILE A 12 -11.46 4.38 -2.43
C ILE A 12 -11.31 3.18 -1.49
N SER A 13 -10.07 2.88 -1.08
CA SER A 13 -9.80 1.80 -0.14
C SER A 13 -8.54 2.10 0.68
N SER A 14 -8.48 1.60 1.91
CA SER A 14 -7.29 1.61 2.73
C SER A 14 -7.11 0.29 3.46
N LEU A 15 -5.86 -0.19 3.49
CA LEU A 15 -5.45 -1.41 4.17
C LEU A 15 -4.38 -1.08 5.22
N PRO A 16 -4.59 -1.48 6.49
CA PRO A 16 -3.59 -1.33 7.55
C PRO A 16 -2.56 -2.47 7.51
N GLN A 17 -1.48 -2.36 8.30
CA GLN A 17 -0.47 -3.42 8.48
C GLN A 17 0.16 -3.94 7.16
N ILE A 18 0.27 -3.05 6.17
CA ILE A 18 0.92 -3.35 4.90
C ILE A 18 2.42 -3.12 5.04
N TRP A 19 3.18 -4.03 4.47
CA TRP A 19 4.62 -3.94 4.35
C TRP A 19 4.98 -3.51 2.95
N GLY A 20 5.49 -2.29 2.82
CA GLY A 20 5.98 -1.74 1.58
C GLY A 20 7.46 -2.07 1.38
N ILE A 21 7.80 -2.55 0.19
CA ILE A 21 9.15 -2.91 -0.24
C ILE A 21 9.47 -2.14 -1.50
N ALA A 22 10.38 -1.17 -1.41
CA ALA A 22 10.90 -0.51 -2.60
C ALA A 22 11.97 -1.40 -3.27
N LEU A 23 11.74 -1.83 -4.50
CA LEU A 23 12.73 -2.56 -5.30
C LEU A 23 13.63 -1.55 -6.02
N GLY A 24 14.93 -1.60 -5.73
CA GLY A 24 15.95 -0.77 -6.36
C GLY A 24 16.91 -1.56 -7.25
N LEU A 25 17.61 -0.86 -8.14
CA LEU A 25 18.63 -1.41 -9.06
C LEU A 25 19.89 -1.95 -8.35
N SER A 26 20.10 -1.62 -7.08
CA SER A 26 21.20 -2.17 -6.27
C SER A 26 20.60 -2.73 -4.99
N GLY A 27 20.60 -4.05 -4.84
CA GLY A 27 19.97 -4.83 -3.76
C GLY A 27 20.47 -4.59 -2.32
N PHE A 28 20.93 -3.38 -2.00
CA PHE A 28 21.46 -2.97 -0.70
C PHE A 28 20.56 -2.01 0.09
N PHE A 29 19.52 -1.43 -0.50
CA PHE A 29 18.60 -0.51 0.18
C PHE A 29 17.13 -0.88 -0.06
N HIS A 30 16.74 -2.09 0.33
CA HIS A 30 15.32 -2.41 0.50
C HIS A 30 14.78 -1.58 1.67
N LYS A 31 14.22 -0.41 1.37
CA LYS A 31 13.47 0.39 2.35
C LYS A 31 12.16 -0.34 2.60
N ASN A 32 12.22 -1.20 3.60
CA ASN A 32 11.11 -1.99 4.08
C ASN A 32 10.46 -1.25 5.23
N LYS A 33 9.16 -1.00 5.13
CA LYS A 33 8.42 -0.30 6.16
C LYS A 33 7.05 -0.93 6.35
N GLU A 34 6.61 -0.97 7.59
CA GLU A 34 5.21 -1.24 7.92
C GLU A 34 4.42 0.06 7.84
N GLY A 35 3.20 -0.03 7.36
CA GLY A 35 2.41 1.14 7.05
C GLY A 35 0.97 0.84 6.68
N ILE A 36 0.34 1.88 6.15
CA ILE A 36 -1.01 1.86 5.60
C ILE A 36 -0.86 2.00 4.09
N LEU A 37 -1.55 1.16 3.33
CA LEU A 37 -1.70 1.32 1.90
C LEU A 37 -3.07 1.91 1.62
N VAL A 38 -3.11 3.04 0.93
CA VAL A 38 -4.33 3.77 0.60
C VAL A 38 -4.42 3.92 -0.90
N LEU A 39 -5.56 3.52 -1.46
CA LEU A 39 -5.93 3.79 -2.83
C LEU A 39 -6.92 4.95 -2.83
N THR A 40 -6.55 6.04 -3.49
CA THR A 40 -7.45 7.15 -3.79
C THR A 40 -7.91 7.06 -5.24
N ASN A 41 -8.81 7.96 -5.65
CA ASN A 41 -9.19 8.11 -7.05
C ASN A 41 -8.08 8.65 -7.97
N LYS A 42 -6.94 9.12 -7.43
CA LYS A 42 -5.82 9.70 -8.19
C LYS A 42 -4.47 9.03 -7.92
N ASN A 43 -4.26 8.51 -6.71
CA ASN A 43 -2.96 8.03 -6.25
C ASN A 43 -3.10 6.66 -5.53
N VAL A 44 -2.01 5.88 -5.58
CA VAL A 44 -1.73 4.84 -4.60
C VAL A 44 -0.71 5.40 -3.61
N ILE A 45 -1.11 5.51 -2.34
CA ILE A 45 -0.35 6.15 -1.29
C ILE A 45 0.04 5.11 -0.24
N PHE A 46 1.31 5.08 0.12
CA PHE A 46 1.81 4.27 1.23
C PHE A 46 2.36 5.16 2.33
N VAL A 47 1.70 5.16 3.48
CA VAL A 47 2.09 5.92 4.67
C VAL A 47 2.82 4.98 5.63
N PRO A 48 4.08 5.24 6.00
CA PRO A 48 4.86 4.39 6.90
C PRO A 48 4.46 4.57 8.38
N ARG A 49 3.17 4.44 8.66
CA ARG A 49 2.55 4.59 9.98
C ARG A 49 1.92 3.27 10.40
N TYR A 50 2.24 2.82 11.62
CA TYR A 50 1.61 1.65 12.20
C TYR A 50 0.26 2.03 12.82
N ILE A 51 -0.82 1.38 12.37
CA ILE A 51 -2.13 1.45 13.02
C ILE A 51 -2.39 0.12 13.72
N TRP A 52 -2.75 0.20 15.00
CA TRP A 52 -3.23 -0.94 15.74
C TRP A 52 -4.66 -1.25 15.34
N ILE A 53 -4.91 -2.48 14.90
CA ILE A 53 -6.25 -2.99 14.57
C ILE A 53 -6.56 -4.21 15.43
N THR A 54 -7.83 -4.36 15.79
CA THR A 54 -8.32 -5.54 16.51
C THR A 54 -8.37 -6.77 15.59
N THR A 55 -8.43 -7.97 16.17
CA THR A 55 -8.57 -9.22 15.41
C THR A 55 -9.82 -9.22 14.52
N LYS A 56 -10.92 -8.65 15.01
CA LYS A 56 -12.19 -8.54 14.26
C LYS A 56 -12.04 -7.63 13.03
N GLU A 57 -11.37 -6.49 13.19
CA GLU A 57 -11.07 -5.60 12.07
C GLU A 57 -10.09 -6.24 11.09
N LYS A 58 -9.12 -7.02 11.58
CA LYS A 58 -8.20 -7.78 10.72
C LYS A 58 -8.93 -8.80 9.83
N GLU A 59 -9.95 -9.46 10.37
CA GLU A 59 -10.83 -10.33 9.59
C GLU A 59 -11.63 -9.54 8.55
N GLN A 60 -12.11 -8.33 8.88
CA GLN A 60 -12.81 -7.47 7.92
C GLN A 60 -11.91 -6.99 6.76
N TYR A 61 -10.64 -6.66 7.04
CA TYR A 61 -9.72 -6.19 6.00
C TYR A 61 -9.11 -7.33 5.17
N PHE A 62 -9.02 -8.52 5.74
CA PHE A 62 -8.33 -9.68 5.16
C PHE A 62 -9.15 -10.97 5.23
N ALA A 63 -10.46 -10.87 4.99
CA ALA A 63 -11.39 -12.00 5.03
C ALA A 63 -11.05 -13.03 3.94
N GLY A 64 -11.02 -14.32 4.30
CA GLY A 64 -10.87 -15.40 3.32
C GLY A 64 -9.61 -15.33 2.47
N ASP A 65 -8.52 -14.79 3.03
CA ASP A 65 -7.24 -14.54 2.35
C ASP A 65 -7.35 -13.59 1.14
N LYS A 66 -8.35 -12.69 1.13
CA LYS A 66 -8.50 -11.66 0.10
C LYS A 66 -8.28 -10.26 0.65
N ALA A 67 -7.67 -9.40 -0.15
CA ALA A 67 -7.57 -7.98 0.14
C ALA A 67 -8.97 -7.38 0.02
N SER A 68 -9.58 -6.93 1.13
CA SER A 68 -10.90 -6.31 1.01
C SER A 68 -10.82 -4.93 0.38
N ILE A 69 -11.91 -4.53 -0.27
CA ILE A 69 -12.12 -3.15 -0.72
C ILE A 69 -12.94 -2.49 0.37
N GLY A 70 -12.27 -1.78 1.27
CA GLY A 70 -12.89 -1.05 2.37
C GLY A 70 -12.01 0.11 2.81
N LYS A 71 -12.59 1.01 3.60
CA LYS A 71 -11.84 2.03 4.33
C LYS A 71 -11.58 1.53 5.76
N ILE A 72 -10.42 1.86 6.29
CA ILE A 72 -10.15 1.74 7.73
C ILE A 72 -11.23 2.53 8.48
N ALA A 73 -11.80 1.93 9.52
CA ALA A 73 -12.84 2.55 10.34
C ALA A 73 -12.35 3.90 10.89
N ASN A 74 -13.19 4.93 10.75
CA ASN A 74 -12.87 6.31 11.15
C ASN A 74 -11.66 6.94 10.47
N TYR A 75 -11.17 6.38 9.36
CA TYR A 75 -10.07 6.95 8.57
C TYR A 75 -10.62 7.67 7.34
N ASN A 76 -10.46 8.98 7.32
CA ASN A 76 -10.94 9.88 6.27
C ASN A 76 -9.79 10.61 5.56
N GLU A 77 -10.12 11.38 4.53
CA GLU A 77 -9.14 12.09 3.71
C GLU A 77 -8.37 13.17 4.50
N SER A 78 -8.94 13.77 5.54
CA SER A 78 -8.22 14.72 6.40
C SER A 78 -7.18 14.00 7.26
N ASP A 79 -7.48 12.80 7.75
CA ASP A 79 -6.52 11.98 8.50
C ASP A 79 -5.35 11.54 7.60
N LEU A 80 -5.66 11.22 6.33
CA LEU A 80 -4.63 10.92 5.33
C LEU A 80 -3.75 12.15 5.02
N ASP A 81 -4.34 13.34 4.93
CA ASP A 81 -3.58 14.57 4.70
C ASP A 81 -2.65 14.89 5.88
N GLU A 82 -3.14 14.75 7.11
CA GLU A 82 -2.33 14.88 8.34
C GLU A 82 -1.22 13.83 8.39
N ASP A 83 -1.54 12.57 8.07
CA ASP A 83 -0.57 11.48 7.97
C ASP A 83 0.57 11.80 6.98
N LEU A 84 0.25 12.42 5.85
CA LEU A 84 1.24 12.84 4.85
C LEU A 84 2.14 13.97 5.36
N ILE A 85 1.60 14.90 6.14
CA ILE A 85 2.36 15.97 6.80
C ILE A 85 3.33 15.38 7.83
N GLU A 86 2.83 14.48 8.70
CA GLU A 86 3.63 13.84 9.74
C GLU A 86 4.67 12.86 9.17
N ASN A 87 4.38 12.25 8.02
CA ASN A 87 5.21 11.24 7.39
C ASN A 87 5.72 11.69 6.01
N PRO A 88 6.73 12.57 5.94
CA PRO A 88 7.28 13.06 4.67
C PRO A 88 8.01 11.97 3.86
N LYS A 89 8.19 10.77 4.43
CA LYS A 89 8.76 9.59 3.75
C LYS A 89 7.68 8.64 3.21
N SER A 90 6.44 9.11 3.11
CA SER A 90 5.35 8.41 2.44
C SER A 90 5.63 8.28 0.94
N TRP A 91 5.11 7.22 0.33
CA TRP A 91 5.20 7.03 -1.11
C TRP A 91 3.86 7.42 -1.72
N ILE A 92 3.89 8.39 -2.62
CA ILE A 92 2.72 8.84 -3.37
C ILE A 92 2.99 8.44 -4.82
N ILE A 93 2.19 7.51 -5.33
CA ILE A 93 2.30 6.99 -6.70
C ILE A 93 1.07 7.45 -7.45
N SER A 94 1.22 8.38 -8.38
CA SER A 94 0.11 8.77 -9.25
C SER A 94 -0.33 7.58 -10.10
N LEU A 95 -1.64 7.35 -10.18
CA LEU A 95 -2.22 6.32 -11.03
C LEU A 95 -1.81 6.51 -12.48
N ASP A 96 -1.66 7.75 -12.94
CA ASP A 96 -1.26 8.08 -14.32
C ASP A 96 0.18 7.67 -14.63
N CYS A 97 1.01 7.50 -13.61
CA CYS A 97 2.40 7.07 -13.74
C CYS A 97 2.57 5.55 -13.66
N ILE A 98 1.52 4.80 -13.27
CA ILE A 98 1.57 3.34 -13.14
C ILE A 98 1.52 2.72 -14.54
N THR A 99 2.52 1.89 -14.84
CA THR A 99 2.64 1.18 -16.11
C THR A 99 2.17 -0.28 -16.02
N ASP A 100 2.28 -0.89 -14.85
CA ASP A 100 1.89 -2.28 -14.61
C ASP A 100 1.50 -2.51 -13.15
N VAL A 101 0.45 -3.29 -12.93
CA VAL A 101 -0.02 -3.70 -11.60
C VAL A 101 -0.40 -5.17 -11.64
N ARG A 102 0.21 -5.98 -10.77
CA ARG A 102 0.00 -7.44 -10.76
C ARG A 102 0.28 -8.05 -9.39
N SER A 103 -0.21 -9.28 -9.21
CA SER A 103 0.20 -10.12 -8.09
C SER A 103 1.45 -10.89 -8.48
N ILE A 104 2.43 -10.94 -7.59
CA ILE A 104 3.64 -11.77 -7.74
C ILE A 104 3.70 -12.75 -6.59
N THR A 105 4.07 -14.00 -6.86
CA THR A 105 4.32 -14.97 -5.78
C THR A 105 5.82 -15.08 -5.54
N THR A 106 6.28 -14.72 -4.34
CA THR A 106 7.68 -14.90 -3.92
C THR A 106 7.70 -15.67 -2.60
N ARG A 107 8.48 -16.76 -2.53
CA ARG A 107 8.58 -17.62 -1.32
C ARG A 107 7.20 -18.06 -0.77
N LYS A 108 6.27 -18.41 -1.66
CA LYS A 108 4.87 -18.82 -1.36
C LYS A 108 3.98 -17.72 -0.75
N VAL A 109 4.32 -16.47 -0.99
CA VAL A 109 3.57 -15.30 -0.55
C VAL A 109 3.25 -14.43 -1.75
N ASP A 110 2.00 -14.01 -1.87
CA ASP A 110 1.53 -13.11 -2.91
C ASP A 110 1.69 -11.65 -2.47
N PHE A 111 2.44 -10.90 -3.28
CA PHE A 111 2.66 -9.47 -3.13
C PHE A 111 1.97 -8.71 -4.26
N LEU A 112 1.41 -7.56 -3.95
CA LEU A 112 0.99 -6.59 -4.95
C LEU A 112 2.21 -5.84 -5.46
N ARG A 113 2.59 -6.08 -6.71
CA ARG A 113 3.64 -5.32 -7.39
C ARG A 113 3.02 -4.18 -8.19
N ILE A 114 3.49 -2.97 -7.91
CA ILE A 114 3.17 -1.77 -8.69
C ILE A 114 4.46 -1.31 -9.38
N THR A 115 4.42 -1.29 -10.71
CA THR A 115 5.46 -0.72 -11.56
C THR A 115 4.99 0.64 -12.06
N PHE A 116 5.82 1.66 -11.90
CA PHE A 116 5.49 3.02 -12.28
C PHE A 116 6.72 3.77 -12.76
N THR A 117 6.51 4.84 -13.51
CA THR A 117 7.59 5.72 -13.99
C THR A 117 7.65 6.96 -13.12
N GLU A 118 8.81 7.24 -12.53
CA GLU A 118 9.04 8.47 -11.77
C GLU A 118 10.33 9.13 -12.27
N LYS A 119 10.24 10.40 -12.66
CA LYS A 119 11.39 11.17 -13.23
C LYS A 119 12.08 10.42 -14.39
N GLY A 120 11.29 9.76 -15.23
CA GLY A 120 11.77 9.00 -16.40
C GLY A 120 12.45 7.66 -16.07
N LYS A 121 12.41 7.21 -14.80
CA LYS A 121 12.94 5.91 -14.39
C LYS A 121 11.83 4.98 -13.95
N GLU A 122 11.88 3.73 -14.41
CA GLU A 122 11.00 2.68 -13.92
C GLU A 122 11.35 2.34 -12.46
N LYS A 123 10.33 2.35 -11.60
CA LYS A 123 10.39 1.92 -10.21
C LYS A 123 9.36 0.83 -9.97
N LYS A 124 9.67 -0.07 -9.03
CA LYS A 124 8.80 -1.20 -8.67
C LYS A 124 8.68 -1.27 -7.17
N TYR A 125 7.47 -1.17 -6.64
CA TYR A 125 7.20 -1.36 -5.21
C TYR A 125 6.34 -2.60 -5.02
N ASP A 126 6.71 -3.42 -4.05
CA ASP A 126 5.95 -4.61 -3.65
C ASP A 126 5.27 -4.35 -2.30
N PHE A 127 4.02 -4.75 -2.20
CA PHE A 127 3.22 -4.62 -0.98
C PHE A 127 2.73 -5.99 -0.54
N GLY A 128 2.91 -6.30 0.75
CA GLY A 128 2.46 -7.55 1.36
C GLY A 128 1.88 -7.32 2.74
N ILE A 129 1.14 -8.29 3.29
CA ILE A 129 0.66 -8.22 4.67
C ILE A 129 1.55 -9.06 5.56
N THR A 130 1.94 -8.51 6.70
CA THR A 130 2.70 -9.27 7.70
C THR A 130 1.75 -9.95 8.69
N LYS A 131 2.00 -11.24 8.92
CA LYS A 131 1.31 -12.03 9.95
C LYS A 131 1.98 -11.85 11.31
N THR A 132 3.31 -11.78 11.31
CA THR A 132 4.12 -11.64 12.53
C THR A 132 5.38 -10.84 12.21
N VAL A 133 5.74 -9.94 13.10
CA VAL A 133 6.90 -9.06 12.99
C VAL A 133 7.76 -9.29 14.23
N THR A 134 9.07 -9.53 14.08
CA THR A 134 9.99 -9.51 15.23
C THR A 134 10.28 -8.08 15.63
N ASN A 135 10.57 -7.85 16.90
CA ASN A 135 11.01 -6.55 17.39
C ASN A 135 12.55 -6.46 17.63
N TYR A 136 13.34 -7.49 17.29
CA TYR A 136 14.77 -7.52 17.63
C TYR A 136 15.64 -8.17 16.54
N PRO A 137 16.86 -7.63 16.23
CA PRO A 137 17.37 -6.29 16.53
C PRO A 137 16.81 -5.19 15.60
N TYR A 138 16.08 -5.57 14.55
CA TYR A 138 15.33 -4.67 13.67
C TYR A 138 13.94 -5.24 13.42
N ARG A 139 12.93 -4.37 13.29
CA ARG A 139 11.55 -4.78 13.01
C ARG A 139 11.49 -5.42 11.62
N GLN A 140 11.39 -6.76 11.55
CA GLN A 140 11.41 -7.50 10.30
C GLN A 140 10.21 -8.46 10.21
N PRO A 141 9.62 -8.62 9.02
CA PRO A 141 8.52 -9.53 8.82
C PRO A 141 9.05 -10.96 8.86
N LEU A 142 8.57 -11.75 9.81
CA LEU A 142 8.91 -13.17 9.88
C LEU A 142 8.07 -13.99 8.91
N VAL A 143 6.79 -13.65 8.84
CA VAL A 143 5.80 -14.39 8.07
C VAL A 143 4.89 -13.38 7.41
N PHE A 144 4.74 -13.50 6.10
CA PHE A 144 3.71 -12.80 5.36
C PHE A 144 2.47 -13.68 5.24
N ARG A 145 1.30 -13.05 5.21
CA ARG A 145 0.05 -13.73 4.90
C ARG A 145 -0.12 -13.75 3.39
N ASN A 146 -0.59 -14.87 2.84
CA ASN A 146 -0.96 -14.90 1.45
C ASN A 146 -2.27 -14.13 1.24
N LEU A 147 -2.30 -13.25 0.24
CA LEU A 147 -3.43 -12.37 0.00
C LEU A 147 -3.76 -12.31 -1.48
N ASP A 148 -5.01 -12.58 -1.82
CA ASP A 148 -5.55 -12.34 -3.14
C ASP A 148 -5.71 -10.83 -3.36
N TRP A 149 -4.85 -10.28 -4.21
CA TRP A 149 -4.81 -8.88 -4.61
C TRP A 149 -5.69 -8.57 -5.83
N SER A 150 -6.43 -9.55 -6.39
CA SER A 150 -7.20 -9.40 -7.63
C SER A 150 -8.13 -8.20 -7.62
N LEU A 151 -8.79 -7.92 -6.49
CA LEU A 151 -9.67 -6.78 -6.31
C LEU A 151 -8.94 -5.43 -6.42
N TRP A 152 -7.80 -5.30 -5.77
CA TRP A 152 -6.96 -4.10 -5.82
C TRP A 152 -6.36 -3.89 -7.21
N ILE A 153 -5.87 -4.97 -7.84
CA ILE A 153 -5.37 -4.96 -9.22
C ILE A 153 -6.49 -4.50 -10.17
N GLY A 154 -7.69 -5.06 -10.04
CA GLY A 154 -8.84 -4.69 -10.84
C GLY A 154 -9.23 -3.22 -10.69
N LEU A 155 -9.25 -2.70 -9.45
CA LEU A 155 -9.53 -1.30 -9.19
C LEU A 155 -8.48 -0.37 -9.82
N ILE A 156 -7.19 -0.62 -9.59
CA ILE A 156 -6.10 0.20 -10.15
C ILE A 156 -6.17 0.15 -11.68
N ALA A 157 -6.22 -1.05 -12.26
CA ALA A 157 -6.29 -1.24 -13.71
C ALA A 157 -7.53 -0.59 -14.36
N SER A 158 -8.67 -0.57 -13.66
CA SER A 158 -9.88 0.13 -14.15
C SER A 158 -9.67 1.64 -14.27
N LYS A 159 -8.80 2.23 -13.45
CA LYS A 159 -8.46 3.66 -13.49
C LYS A 159 -7.40 3.97 -14.53
N LEU A 160 -6.48 3.04 -14.82
CA LEU A 160 -5.49 3.18 -15.90
C LEU A 160 -6.14 3.22 -17.29
N LYS A 161 -7.31 2.58 -17.46
CA LYS A 161 -8.00 2.46 -18.75
C LYS A 161 -8.92 3.63 -19.09
N LYS A 162 -8.82 4.77 -18.40
CA LYS A 162 -9.63 5.95 -18.77
C LYS A 162 -9.11 6.52 -20.11
N PRO A 163 -9.97 6.61 -21.14
CA PRO A 163 -9.64 7.23 -22.42
C PRO A 163 -9.51 8.75 -22.29
#